data_AF-A0A7K2M384-F1
#
_entry.id   AF-A0A7K2M384-F1
#
_cell.length_a   1.000
_cell.length_b   1.000
_cell.length_c   1.000
_cell.angle_alpha   90.00
_cell.angle_beta   90.00
_cell.angle_gamma   90.00
#
_symmetry.space_group_name_H-M   'P 1'
#
loop_
_entity.id
_entity.type
_entity.pdbx_description
1 polymer ?
#
loop_
_entity_poly.entity_id
_entity_poly.type
_entity_poly.pdbx_seq_one_letter_code
_entity_poly.pdbx_strand_id
1 'polypeptide(L)'
;RRAERRAERITAGATELEQRLADLLRGGLAAAEQAGYGLWEETAARMVDAQAPGLAARVRELGAIPSSGPGWPVRLLEECALLHLLDQGWLRRERLPEALAATVRSRIGLPGAADGPPVRDRWLVLAQYDTADARLTTRRIWLHGADCGRTALLLSYGAAGRAPEPALPVGLALDAEVAAYPGAG
;
A
#
# COMPACT_ATOMS: atom_id res chain seq x y z
N ARG A 1 -11.26 1.83 21.93
CA ARG A 1 -12.64 1.64 21.41
C ARG A 1 -12.80 1.74 19.88
N ARG A 2 -12.66 2.92 19.21
CA ARG A 2 -12.81 2.98 17.72
C ARG A 2 -11.68 2.27 16.97
N ALA A 3 -10.43 2.45 17.41
CA ALA A 3 -9.27 1.79 16.82
C ALA A 3 -9.31 0.27 17.01
N GLU A 4 -9.66 -0.22 18.20
CA GLU A 4 -9.85 -1.65 18.50
C GLU A 4 -10.92 -2.29 17.59
N ARG A 5 -12.11 -1.69 17.49
CA ARG A 5 -13.18 -2.21 16.61
C ARG A 5 -12.77 -2.25 15.14
N ARG A 6 -11.98 -1.27 14.69
CA ARG A 6 -11.39 -1.30 13.34
C ARG A 6 -10.41 -2.46 13.22
N ALA A 7 -9.53 -2.65 14.20
CA ALA A 7 -8.56 -3.73 14.19
C ALA A 7 -9.24 -5.12 14.19
N GLU A 8 -10.34 -5.28 14.91
CA GLU A 8 -11.16 -6.50 14.90
C GLU A 8 -11.72 -6.79 13.50
N ARG A 9 -12.31 -5.78 12.83
CA ARG A 9 -12.83 -5.90 11.46
C ARG A 9 -11.73 -6.29 10.47
N ILE A 10 -10.58 -5.64 10.53
CA ILE A 10 -9.44 -5.95 9.67
C ILE A 10 -8.95 -7.37 9.95
N THR A 11 -8.88 -7.78 11.22
CA THR A 11 -8.46 -9.13 11.61
C THR A 11 -9.41 -10.20 11.06
N ALA A 12 -10.72 -9.97 11.13
CA ALA A 12 -11.71 -10.86 10.53
C ALA A 12 -11.54 -10.94 9.01
N GLY A 13 -11.37 -9.79 8.34
CA GLY A 13 -11.13 -9.73 6.89
C GLY A 13 -9.85 -10.46 6.46
N ALA A 14 -8.72 -10.19 7.11
CA ALA A 14 -7.45 -10.87 6.83
C ALA A 14 -7.54 -12.39 7.08
N THR A 15 -8.28 -12.81 8.10
CA THR A 15 -8.49 -14.26 8.35
C THR A 15 -9.31 -14.92 7.24
N GLU A 16 -10.36 -14.26 6.74
CA GLU A 16 -11.13 -14.75 5.59
C GLU A 16 -10.27 -14.77 4.32
N LEU A 17 -9.47 -13.74 4.09
CA LEU A 17 -8.59 -13.64 2.93
C LEU A 17 -7.54 -14.76 2.90
N GLU A 18 -6.96 -15.08 4.05
CA GLU A 18 -6.05 -16.23 4.20
C GLU A 18 -6.70 -17.57 3.84
N GLN A 19 -7.96 -17.77 4.23
CA GLN A 19 -8.71 -18.97 3.85
C GLN A 19 -8.91 -19.04 2.34
N ARG A 20 -9.31 -17.92 1.72
CA ARG A 20 -9.49 -17.82 0.27
C ARG A 20 -8.19 -18.04 -0.50
N LEU A 21 -7.07 -17.49 -0.03
CA LEU A 21 -5.74 -17.73 -0.60
C LEU A 21 -5.36 -19.21 -0.50
N ALA A 22 -5.59 -19.84 0.64
CA ALA A 22 -5.32 -21.27 0.81
C ALA A 22 -6.21 -22.14 -0.08
N ASP A 23 -7.48 -21.77 -0.26
CA ASP A 23 -8.42 -22.46 -1.15
C ASP A 23 -8.00 -22.34 -2.62
N LEU A 24 -7.57 -21.14 -3.04
CA LEU A 24 -7.01 -20.90 -4.38
C LEU A 24 -5.79 -21.80 -4.65
N LEU A 25 -4.86 -21.86 -3.71
CA LEU A 25 -3.66 -22.69 -3.84
C LEU A 25 -4.00 -24.19 -3.86
N ARG A 26 -4.97 -24.62 -3.04
CA ARG A 26 -5.46 -26.01 -3.04
C ARG A 26 -6.21 -26.39 -4.33
N GLY A 27 -6.96 -25.46 -4.92
CA GLY A 27 -7.65 -25.64 -6.20
C GLY A 27 -6.73 -25.59 -7.41
N GLY A 28 -5.50 -25.10 -7.24
CA GLY A 28 -4.52 -24.92 -8.30
C GLY A 28 -4.74 -23.61 -9.08
N LEU A 29 -3.63 -22.96 -9.45
CA LEU A 29 -3.66 -21.62 -10.03
C LEU A 29 -4.35 -21.57 -11.40
N ALA A 30 -4.37 -22.67 -12.16
CA ALA A 30 -5.05 -22.73 -13.45
C ALA A 30 -6.56 -22.44 -13.36
N ALA A 31 -7.20 -22.74 -12.21
CA ALA A 31 -8.60 -22.41 -11.98
C ALA A 31 -8.85 -20.90 -11.79
N ALA A 32 -7.80 -20.12 -11.46
CA ALA A 32 -7.90 -18.68 -11.26
C ALA A 32 -8.29 -17.91 -12.53
N GLU A 33 -7.88 -18.42 -13.71
CA GLU A 33 -8.27 -17.86 -15.00
C GLU A 33 -9.78 -18.03 -15.26
N GLN A 34 -10.38 -19.10 -14.73
CA GLN A 34 -11.79 -19.44 -14.91
C GLN A 34 -12.71 -18.76 -13.88
N ALA A 35 -12.18 -18.40 -12.71
CA ALA A 35 -12.92 -17.80 -11.61
C ALA A 35 -13.54 -16.42 -11.96
N GLY A 36 -13.06 -15.78 -13.03
CA GLY A 36 -13.56 -14.51 -13.55
C GLY A 36 -13.28 -13.31 -12.63
N TYR A 37 -13.37 -12.10 -13.19
CA TYR A 37 -13.10 -10.85 -12.46
C TYR A 37 -14.04 -10.63 -11.25
N GLY A 38 -15.26 -11.19 -11.30
CA GLY A 38 -16.28 -10.98 -10.27
C GLY A 38 -15.90 -11.51 -8.89
N LEU A 39 -15.25 -12.67 -8.80
CA LEU A 39 -14.83 -13.26 -7.52
C LEU A 39 -13.77 -12.40 -6.81
N TRP A 40 -12.83 -11.86 -7.60
CA TRP A 40 -11.79 -10.95 -7.10
C TRP A 40 -12.40 -9.65 -6.61
N GLU A 41 -13.36 -9.08 -7.35
CA GLU A 41 -14.00 -7.83 -6.93
C GLU A 41 -14.89 -8.02 -5.70
N GLU A 42 -15.59 -9.16 -5.57
CA GLU A 42 -16.32 -9.49 -4.34
C GLU A 42 -15.35 -9.57 -3.14
N THR A 43 -14.21 -10.26 -3.32
CA THR A 43 -13.20 -10.39 -2.27
C THR A 43 -12.61 -9.01 -1.90
N ALA A 44 -12.35 -8.15 -2.88
CA ALA A 44 -11.87 -6.79 -2.66
C ALA A 44 -12.91 -5.93 -1.94
N ALA A 45 -14.20 -6.05 -2.28
CA ALA A 45 -15.29 -5.36 -1.59
C ALA A 45 -15.36 -5.77 -0.11
N ARG A 46 -15.22 -7.06 0.19
CA ARG A 46 -15.14 -7.55 1.58
C ARG A 46 -13.98 -6.94 2.35
N MET A 47 -12.83 -6.72 1.71
CA MET A 47 -11.69 -6.04 2.35
C MET A 47 -11.99 -4.56 2.64
N VAL A 48 -12.74 -3.88 1.77
CA VAL A 48 -13.23 -2.51 2.05
C VAL A 48 -14.16 -2.50 3.27
N ASP A 49 -15.09 -3.45 3.34
CA ASP A 49 -16.01 -3.60 4.49
C ASP A 49 -15.27 -3.94 5.79
N ALA A 50 -14.20 -4.73 5.69
CA ALA A 50 -13.27 -5.03 6.77
C ALA A 50 -12.41 -3.83 7.20
N GLN A 51 -12.49 -2.68 6.50
CA GLN A 51 -11.66 -1.48 6.70
C GLN A 51 -10.17 -1.70 6.38
N ALA A 52 -9.88 -2.56 5.41
CA ALA A 52 -8.54 -2.88 4.92
C ALA A 52 -8.39 -2.51 3.42
N PRO A 53 -8.47 -1.21 3.06
CA PRO A 53 -8.45 -0.79 1.66
C PRO A 53 -7.14 -1.15 0.93
N GLY A 54 -6.02 -1.28 1.64
CA GLY A 54 -4.76 -1.76 1.08
C GLY A 54 -4.84 -3.23 0.66
N LEU A 55 -5.48 -4.10 1.46
CA LEU A 55 -5.75 -5.49 1.08
C LEU A 55 -6.72 -5.55 -0.11
N ALA A 56 -7.74 -4.68 -0.13
CA ALA A 56 -8.67 -4.60 -1.26
C ALA A 56 -7.95 -4.27 -2.58
N ALA A 57 -7.01 -3.32 -2.56
CA ALA A 57 -6.21 -2.98 -3.74
C ALA A 57 -5.37 -4.18 -4.22
N ARG A 58 -4.70 -4.87 -3.30
CA ARG A 58 -3.88 -6.05 -3.61
C ARG A 58 -4.71 -7.20 -4.20
N VAL A 59 -5.91 -7.43 -3.69
CA VAL A 59 -6.83 -8.43 -4.25
C VAL A 59 -7.24 -8.10 -5.68
N ARG A 60 -7.49 -6.82 -6.00
CA ARG A 60 -7.77 -6.40 -7.38
C ARG A 60 -6.59 -6.61 -8.31
N GLU A 61 -5.39 -6.30 -7.83
CA GLU A 61 -4.15 -6.56 -8.58
C GLU A 61 -4.00 -8.05 -8.90
N LEU A 62 -4.28 -8.95 -7.94
CA LEU A 62 -4.31 -10.40 -8.21
C LEU A 62 -5.29 -10.78 -9.33
N GLY A 63 -6.49 -10.20 -9.32
CA GLY A 63 -7.51 -10.45 -10.33
C GLY A 63 -7.14 -10.03 -11.75
N ALA A 64 -6.19 -9.10 -11.90
CA ALA A 64 -5.69 -8.66 -13.21
C ALA A 64 -4.56 -9.56 -13.77
N ILE A 65 -3.92 -10.37 -12.92
CA ILE A 65 -2.74 -11.17 -13.31
C ILE A 65 -3.06 -12.26 -14.33
N PRO A 66 -4.16 -13.05 -14.24
CA PRO A 66 -4.44 -14.10 -15.22
C PRO A 66 -4.48 -13.58 -16.67
N SER A 67 -4.95 -12.35 -16.87
CA SER A 67 -4.98 -11.69 -18.19
C SER A 67 -3.67 -11.00 -18.61
N SER A 68 -2.58 -11.15 -17.84
CA SER A 68 -1.29 -10.46 -18.11
C SER A 68 -0.39 -11.15 -19.14
N GLY A 69 -0.87 -12.22 -19.78
CA GLY A 69 -0.12 -12.96 -20.80
C GLY A 69 0.77 -14.09 -20.25
N PRO A 70 1.73 -14.61 -21.04
CA PRO A 70 2.54 -15.77 -20.66
C PRO A 70 3.26 -15.61 -19.32
N GLY A 71 3.35 -16.71 -18.55
CA GLY A 71 3.99 -16.72 -17.24
C GLY A 71 3.13 -16.18 -16.08
N TRP A 72 1.86 -15.87 -16.32
CA TRP A 72 0.95 -15.38 -15.29
C TRP A 72 0.81 -16.30 -14.06
N PRO A 73 0.88 -17.64 -14.14
CA PRO A 73 0.70 -18.46 -12.93
C PRO A 73 1.81 -18.23 -11.91
N VAL A 74 3.05 -18.03 -12.36
CA VAL A 74 4.20 -17.73 -11.49
C VAL A 74 4.01 -16.36 -10.84
N ARG A 75 3.66 -15.34 -11.64
CA ARG A 75 3.37 -13.99 -11.12
C ARG A 75 2.23 -14.00 -10.11
N LEU A 76 1.16 -14.77 -10.38
CA LEU A 76 0.03 -14.88 -9.45
C LEU A 76 0.47 -15.51 -8.13
N LEU A 77 1.29 -16.57 -8.17
CA LEU A 77 1.84 -17.20 -6.97
C LEU A 77 2.71 -16.23 -6.16
N GLU A 78 3.59 -15.49 -6.82
CA GLU A 78 4.46 -14.49 -6.19
C GLU A 78 3.62 -13.41 -5.48
N GLU A 79 2.62 -12.87 -6.16
CA GLU A 79 1.76 -11.83 -5.60
C GLU A 79 0.84 -12.37 -4.49
N CYS A 80 0.38 -13.62 -4.58
CA CYS A 80 -0.31 -14.32 -3.50
C CYS A 80 0.59 -14.51 -2.27
N ALA A 81 1.86 -14.86 -2.47
CA ALA A 81 2.82 -15.01 -1.37
C ALA A 81 3.10 -13.67 -0.66
N LEU A 82 3.18 -12.57 -1.42
CA LEU A 82 3.31 -11.23 -0.86
C LEU A 82 2.06 -10.80 -0.09
N LEU A 83 0.87 -11.12 -0.60
CA LEU A 83 -0.39 -10.84 0.10
C LEU A 83 -0.49 -11.66 1.40
N HIS A 84 -0.17 -12.95 1.34
CA HIS A 84 -0.09 -13.82 2.51
C HIS A 84 0.87 -13.26 3.58
N LEU A 85 2.06 -12.80 3.17
CA LEU A 85 3.02 -12.20 4.09
C LEU A 85 2.44 -10.96 4.79
N LEU A 86 1.70 -10.12 4.06
CA LEU A 86 1.07 -8.93 4.63
C LEU A 86 -0.05 -9.30 5.62
N ASP A 87 -0.91 -10.27 5.26
CA ASP A 87 -1.98 -10.77 6.13
C ASP A 87 -1.40 -11.40 7.41
N GLN A 88 -0.39 -12.25 7.29
CA GLN A 88 0.31 -12.82 8.45
C GLN A 88 1.00 -11.74 9.28
N GLY A 89 1.56 -10.71 8.64
CA GLY A 89 2.10 -9.53 9.32
C GLY A 89 1.05 -8.82 10.18
N TRP A 90 -0.19 -8.68 9.68
CA TRP A 90 -1.30 -8.11 10.44
C TRP A 90 -1.73 -8.98 11.61
N LEU A 91 -1.97 -10.27 11.32
CA LEU A 91 -2.49 -11.23 12.29
C LEU A 91 -1.50 -11.46 13.44
N ARG A 92 -0.21 -11.23 13.19
CA ARG A 92 0.88 -11.38 14.18
C ARG A 92 1.51 -10.05 14.58
N ARG A 93 0.86 -8.91 14.29
CA ARG A 93 1.43 -7.56 14.45
C ARG A 93 1.96 -7.28 15.85
N GLU A 94 1.34 -7.84 16.90
CA GLU A 94 1.74 -7.63 18.29
C GLU A 94 3.10 -8.26 18.63
N ARG A 95 3.63 -9.12 17.74
CA ARG A 95 4.94 -9.75 17.87
C ARG A 95 6.00 -9.10 17.00
N LEU A 96 5.62 -8.12 16.17
CA LEU A 96 6.54 -7.45 15.26
C LEU A 96 7.27 -6.33 15.98
N PRO A 97 8.55 -6.07 15.64
CA PRO A 97 9.18 -4.80 15.94
C PRO A 97 8.31 -3.63 15.45
N GLU A 98 8.27 -2.54 16.20
CA GLU A 98 7.34 -1.42 15.95
C GLU A 98 7.45 -0.86 14.52
N ALA A 99 8.66 -0.76 13.98
CA ALA A 99 8.86 -0.30 12.60
C ALA A 99 8.20 -1.22 11.55
N LEU A 100 8.23 -2.54 11.76
CA LEU A 100 7.56 -3.49 10.87
C LEU A 100 6.04 -3.48 11.08
N ALA A 101 5.57 -3.35 12.33
CA ALA A 101 4.15 -3.18 12.61
C ALA A 101 3.59 -1.91 11.94
N ALA A 102 4.36 -0.81 11.94
CA ALA A 102 4.01 0.42 11.25
C ALA A 102 3.92 0.25 9.73
N THR A 103 4.90 -0.44 9.12
CA THR A 103 4.85 -0.78 7.69
C THR A 103 3.61 -1.63 7.36
N VAL A 104 3.29 -2.65 8.16
CA VAL A 104 2.08 -3.47 7.98
C VAL A 104 0.81 -2.61 8.05
N ARG A 105 0.69 -1.74 9.06
CA ARG A 105 -0.47 -0.82 9.20
C ARG A 105 -0.63 0.06 7.95
N SER A 106 0.46 0.65 7.47
CA SER A 106 0.46 1.47 6.26
C SER A 106 0.01 0.68 5.03
N ARG A 107 0.55 -0.53 4.83
CA ARG A 107 0.26 -1.40 3.68
C ARG A 107 -1.17 -1.95 3.66
N ILE A 108 -1.80 -2.10 4.83
CA ILE A 108 -3.24 -2.44 4.94
C ILE A 108 -4.15 -1.24 4.65
N GLY A 109 -3.59 -0.03 4.63
CA GLY A 109 -4.30 1.21 4.37
C GLY A 109 -4.83 1.88 5.64
N LEU A 110 -4.22 1.64 6.81
CA LEU A 110 -4.50 2.45 7.99
C LEU A 110 -3.78 3.81 7.87
N PRO A 111 -4.49 4.93 8.08
CA PRO A 111 -3.86 6.24 8.07
C PRO A 111 -2.87 6.36 9.25
N GLY A 112 -1.73 7.00 8.99
CA GLY A 112 -0.72 7.34 9.99
C GLY A 112 -0.33 8.82 9.90
N ALA A 113 0.48 9.28 10.84
CA ALA A 113 1.11 10.60 10.78
C ALA A 113 2.61 10.43 10.49
N ALA A 114 3.22 11.43 9.87
CA ALA A 114 4.67 11.53 9.78
C ALA A 114 5.23 12.10 11.10
N ASP A 115 5.37 11.22 12.10
CA ASP A 115 5.79 11.57 13.47
C ASP A 115 7.24 11.15 13.79
N GLY A 116 7.99 10.67 12.80
CA GLY A 116 9.42 10.45 12.94
C GLY A 116 10.18 11.75 13.24
N PRO A 117 11.36 11.68 13.87
CA PRO A 117 12.17 12.87 14.16
C PRO A 117 12.40 13.70 12.89
N PRO A 118 12.02 15.00 12.88
CA PRO A 118 12.19 15.83 11.71
C PRO A 118 13.68 16.00 11.40
N VAL A 119 14.03 15.89 10.12
CA VAL A 119 15.39 16.17 9.63
C VAL A 119 15.36 17.44 8.83
N ARG A 120 16.10 18.43 9.31
CA ARG A 120 16.38 19.65 8.56
C ARG A 120 17.54 19.42 7.60
N ASP A 121 17.34 19.78 6.35
CA ASP A 121 18.36 19.68 5.30
C ASP A 121 18.02 20.67 4.17
N ARG A 122 18.96 20.85 3.26
CA ARG A 122 18.72 21.37 1.92
C ARG A 122 18.29 20.23 0.99
N TRP A 123 16.98 20.12 0.80
CA TRP A 123 16.36 19.10 -0.04
C TRP A 123 16.35 19.52 -1.50
N LEU A 124 16.94 18.70 -2.37
CA LEU A 124 16.88 18.82 -3.83
C LEU A 124 15.71 18.01 -4.38
N VAL A 125 14.83 18.64 -5.15
CA VAL A 125 13.74 17.97 -5.86
C VAL A 125 14.29 17.31 -7.11
N LEU A 126 14.41 15.98 -7.09
CA LEU A 126 15.02 15.22 -8.18
C LEU A 126 14.01 14.80 -9.25
N ALA A 127 12.78 14.47 -8.84
CA ALA A 127 11.75 13.99 -9.75
C ALA A 127 10.35 14.28 -9.18
N GLN A 128 9.39 14.44 -10.08
CA GLN A 128 7.97 14.55 -9.76
C GLN A 128 7.16 13.71 -10.75
N TYR A 129 6.21 12.93 -10.25
CA TYR A 129 5.29 12.15 -11.07
C TYR A 129 3.87 12.22 -10.50
N ASP A 130 2.91 12.53 -11.37
CA ASP A 130 1.49 12.61 -11.02
C ASP A 130 0.74 11.44 -11.65
N THR A 131 0.01 10.70 -10.82
CA THR A 131 -0.98 9.69 -11.25
C THR A 131 -2.36 10.20 -10.88
N ALA A 132 -3.28 10.24 -11.83
CA ALA A 132 -4.66 10.67 -11.59
C ALA A 132 -5.65 9.55 -11.89
N ASP A 133 -6.67 9.43 -11.04
CA ASP A 133 -7.91 8.73 -11.35
C ASP A 133 -9.11 9.71 -11.31
N ALA A 134 -10.34 9.19 -11.47
CA ALA A 134 -11.54 10.02 -11.51
C ALA A 134 -11.81 10.83 -10.21
N ARG A 135 -11.20 10.46 -9.09
CA ARG A 135 -11.47 11.01 -7.76
C ARG A 135 -10.25 11.69 -7.14
N LEU A 136 -9.04 11.28 -7.51
CA LEU A 136 -7.82 11.63 -6.80
C LEU A 136 -6.63 11.77 -7.77
N THR A 137 -5.90 12.88 -7.63
CA THR A 137 -4.55 13.02 -8.17
C THR A 137 -3.54 12.78 -7.05
N THR A 138 -2.67 11.80 -7.23
CA THR A 138 -1.54 11.53 -6.34
C THR A 138 -0.26 12.02 -7.00
N ARG A 139 0.48 12.86 -6.30
CA ARG A 139 1.80 13.37 -6.69
C ARG A 139 2.87 12.72 -5.83
N ARG A 140 3.88 12.16 -6.50
CA ARG A 140 5.09 11.61 -5.90
C ARG A 140 6.26 12.54 -6.20
N ILE A 141 6.91 13.05 -5.17
CA ILE A 141 8.09 13.91 -5.30
C ILE A 141 9.27 13.25 -4.60
N TRP A 142 10.36 13.04 -5.33
CA TRP A 142 11.60 12.52 -4.76
C TRP A 142 12.51 13.68 -4.36
N LEU A 143 12.89 13.68 -3.09
CA LEU A 143 13.78 14.65 -2.48
C LEU A 143 15.10 13.97 -2.14
N HIS A 144 16.21 14.69 -2.28
CA HIS A 144 17.53 14.25 -1.81
C HIS A 144 18.14 15.31 -0.90
N GLY A 145 18.46 14.94 0.33
CA GLY A 145 19.11 15.83 1.30
C GLY A 145 20.58 15.96 0.96
N ALA A 146 21.02 17.19 0.68
CA ALA A 146 22.39 17.46 0.26
C ALA A 146 23.40 17.21 1.40
N ASP A 147 23.00 17.44 2.65
CA ASP A 147 23.87 17.30 3.81
C ASP A 147 23.76 15.90 4.44
N CYS A 148 22.55 15.37 4.60
CA CYS A 148 22.32 14.06 5.22
C CYS A 148 22.43 12.88 4.25
N GLY A 149 22.45 13.14 2.93
CA GLY A 149 22.50 12.13 1.89
C GLY A 149 21.25 11.25 1.78
N ARG A 150 20.17 11.56 2.51
CA ARG A 150 18.95 10.76 2.53
C ARG A 150 18.08 11.07 1.32
N THR A 151 17.44 10.03 0.79
CA THR A 151 16.36 10.17 -0.18
C THR A 151 15.03 10.06 0.56
N ALA A 152 14.11 11.00 0.29
CA ALA A 152 12.77 11.00 0.84
C ALA A 152 11.73 11.05 -0.30
N LEU A 153 10.57 10.43 -0.06
CA LEU A 153 9.43 10.49 -0.94
C LEU A 153 8.32 11.32 -0.27
N LEU A 154 7.99 12.46 -0.86
CA LEU A 154 6.83 13.24 -0.46
C LEU A 154 5.62 12.81 -1.32
N LEU A 155 4.53 12.47 -0.63
CA LEU A 155 3.24 12.17 -1.25
C LEU A 155 2.29 13.34 -1.02
N SER A 156 1.83 13.94 -2.11
CA SER A 156 0.81 14.99 -2.10
C SER A 156 -0.45 14.51 -2.80
N TYR A 157 -1.61 14.89 -2.29
CA TYR A 157 -2.90 14.45 -2.82
C TYR A 157 -3.78 15.64 -3.17
N GLY A 158 -4.44 15.57 -4.32
CA GLY A 158 -5.38 16.58 -4.82
C GLY A 158 -6.71 15.94 -5.15
N ALA A 159 -7.81 16.49 -4.63
CA ALA A 159 -9.15 16.00 -4.94
C ALA A 159 -9.54 16.32 -6.39
N ALA A 160 -10.18 15.37 -7.07
CA ALA A 160 -10.86 15.47 -8.37
C ALA A 160 -10.54 16.73 -9.21
N GLY A 161 -9.47 16.68 -10.01
CA GLY A 161 -9.09 17.75 -10.93
C GLY A 161 -8.27 18.89 -10.31
N ARG A 162 -8.10 18.93 -8.98
CA ARG A 162 -7.20 19.88 -8.30
C ARG A 162 -5.78 19.33 -8.28
N ALA A 163 -4.81 20.18 -8.65
CA ALA A 163 -3.40 19.85 -8.52
C ALA A 163 -3.01 19.66 -7.03
N PRO A 164 -2.24 18.62 -6.68
CA PRO A 164 -1.74 18.44 -5.33
C PRO A 164 -0.81 19.59 -4.90
N GLU A 165 -0.91 19.98 -3.63
CA GLU A 165 -0.03 20.96 -2.98
C GLU A 165 0.87 20.25 -1.95
N PRO A 166 2.08 20.78 -1.66
CA PRO A 166 2.72 21.95 -2.25
C PRO A 166 3.24 21.70 -3.69
N ALA A 167 3.43 22.78 -4.45
CA ALA A 167 4.09 22.74 -5.75
C ALA A 167 5.62 22.81 -5.58
N LEU A 168 6.30 21.69 -5.80
CA LEU A 168 7.76 21.57 -5.70
C LEU A 168 8.33 21.13 -7.05
N PRO A 169 8.64 22.07 -7.96
CA PRO A 169 9.15 21.71 -9.29
C PRO A 169 10.51 21.03 -9.22
N VAL A 170 10.77 20.13 -10.18
CA VAL A 170 12.07 19.45 -10.33
C VAL A 170 13.19 20.48 -10.50
N GLY A 171 14.31 20.26 -9.81
CA GLY A 171 15.47 21.15 -9.77
C GLY A 171 15.40 22.20 -8.66
N LEU A 172 14.27 22.35 -7.95
CA LEU A 172 14.19 23.20 -6.76
C LEU A 172 15.07 22.66 -5.64
N ALA A 173 15.83 23.53 -4.98
CA ALA A 173 16.45 23.25 -3.70
C ALA A 173 15.72 24.05 -2.60
N LEU A 174 15.30 23.39 -1.53
CA LEU A 174 14.59 24.02 -0.42
C LEU A 174 15.22 23.65 0.92
N ASP A 175 15.40 24.64 1.79
CA ASP A 175 15.75 24.45 3.20
C ASP A 175 14.46 24.16 3.98
N ALA A 176 14.32 22.92 4.44
CA ALA A 176 13.10 22.47 5.08
C ALA A 176 13.35 21.32 6.07
N GLU A 177 12.40 21.15 6.98
CA GLU A 177 12.30 19.99 7.84
C GLU A 177 11.37 18.95 7.22
N VAL A 178 11.84 17.71 7.15
CA VAL A 178 11.05 16.56 6.66
C VAL A 178 10.95 15.53 7.78
N ALA A 179 9.73 15.22 8.19
CA ALA A 179 9.42 14.10 9.08
C ALA A 179 9.03 12.87 8.25
N ALA A 180 9.51 11.70 8.65
CA ALA A 180 9.18 10.44 8.00
C ALA A 180 7.92 9.82 8.62
N TYR A 181 7.16 9.09 7.81
CA TYR A 181 6.19 8.14 8.34
C TYR A 181 6.92 7.00 9.07
N PRO A 182 6.35 6.48 10.17
CA PRO A 182 6.90 5.34 10.86
C PRO A 182 6.84 4.11 9.94
N GLY A 183 7.92 3.35 9.88
CA GLY A 183 8.05 2.21 8.98
C GLY A 183 9.51 1.87 8.67
N ALA A 184 9.75 0.66 8.21
CA ALA A 184 11.06 0.23 7.70
C ALA A 184 11.18 0.34 6.17
N GLY A 185 10.15 0.82 5.46
CA GLY A 185 10.11 0.96 4.00
C GLY A 185 8.77 1.43 3.48
#